data_AF-A0A914XZV7-F1
#
_entry.id   AF-A0A914XZV7-F1
#
_cell.length_a   1.000
_cell.length_b   1.000
_cell.length_c   1.000
_cell.angle_alpha   90.00
_cell.angle_beta   90.00
_cell.angle_gamma   90.00
#
_symmetry.space_group_name_H-M   'P 1'
#
loop_
_entity.id
_entity.type
_entity.pdbx_description
1 polymer ?
#
loop_
_entity_poly.entity_id
_entity_poly.type
_entity_poly.pdbx_seq_one_letter_code
_entity_poly.pdbx_strand_id
1 'polypeptide(L)'
;MSFIGSFCFKDVPKETFTYTSNSNPITITKFWDQTWEAHLICLALGIPLAILFFMDQLIVTNTVDNTQNNLKKGAAANWDLLIVAFMNIVLSVLGLPWMHGALPQAFLHLKAQADIEDRLVDGTLQQIVIKNRESRLATLIAHTLMIPTYFFLLPFLQLIPTAVFHGLFLYLAFTSMIGNELCERALLLFTEQRSYPPLHYIRRVPQKTVHAFTIVEIIQLAILCFVGFSPWPVVEMIFPIITFLFIPFRSILLPYIFNERHLEALDSIH
;
A
#
# COMPACT_ATOMS: atom_id res chain seq x y z
N MET A 1 -29.25 0.06 -7.73
CA MET A 1 -28.52 -0.77 -6.74
C MET A 1 -28.49 -0.15 -5.33
N SER A 2 -28.23 1.15 -5.13
CA SER A 2 -28.19 1.75 -3.76
C SER A 2 -29.51 1.70 -2.98
N PHE A 3 -30.67 1.77 -3.64
CA PHE A 3 -31.98 1.75 -2.95
C PHE A 3 -32.27 0.38 -2.29
N ILE A 4 -31.95 -0.71 -2.99
CA ILE A 4 -32.11 -2.08 -2.50
C ILE A 4 -31.13 -2.34 -1.35
N GLY A 5 -29.88 -1.87 -1.47
CA GLY A 5 -28.89 -1.97 -0.40
C GLY A 5 -29.28 -1.18 0.86
N SER A 6 -29.81 0.04 0.71
CA SER A 6 -30.28 0.85 1.84
C SER A 6 -31.46 0.21 2.58
N PHE A 7 -32.33 -0.50 1.85
CA PHE A 7 -33.44 -1.23 2.46
C PHE A 7 -33.00 -2.52 3.16
N CYS A 8 -32.11 -3.31 2.53
CA CYS A 8 -31.63 -4.58 3.11
C CYS A 8 -30.65 -4.40 4.28
N PHE A 9 -29.87 -3.30 4.32
CA PHE A 9 -28.84 -3.07 5.33
C PHE A 9 -29.19 -1.92 6.28
N LYS A 10 -30.48 -1.68 6.52
CA LYS A 10 -30.95 -0.60 7.41
C LYS A 10 -30.49 -0.79 8.86
N ASP A 11 -30.29 -2.03 9.28
CA ASP A 11 -29.97 -2.39 10.67
C ASP A 11 -28.48 -2.23 11.02
N VAL A 12 -27.63 -1.91 10.04
CA VAL A 12 -26.20 -1.65 10.30
C VAL A 12 -26.06 -0.26 10.93
N PRO A 13 -25.53 -0.15 12.16
CA PRO A 13 -25.36 1.13 12.83
C PRO A 13 -24.41 2.01 12.01
N LYS A 14 -24.84 3.23 11.71
CA LYS A 14 -24.00 4.26 11.08
C LYS A 14 -23.34 5.06 12.19
N GLU A 15 -22.01 5.06 12.25
CA GLU A 15 -21.31 6.02 13.10
C GLU A 15 -21.57 7.44 12.57
N THR A 16 -22.37 8.21 13.31
CA THR A 16 -22.66 9.60 12.97
C THR A 16 -21.57 10.50 13.49
N PHE A 17 -20.80 11.09 12.58
CA PHE A 17 -19.85 12.14 12.93
C PHE A 17 -20.61 13.41 13.36
N THR A 18 -20.45 13.82 14.61
CA THR A 18 -21.03 15.07 15.12
C THR A 18 -20.18 16.26 14.66
N TYR A 19 -20.67 17.01 13.68
CA TYR A 19 -20.01 18.23 13.21
C TYR A 19 -20.04 19.29 14.32
N THR A 20 -18.89 19.58 14.91
CA THR A 20 -18.74 20.66 15.89
C THR A 20 -18.54 21.97 15.13
N SER A 21 -19.59 22.77 15.03
CA SER A 21 -19.64 23.97 14.17
C SER A 21 -18.75 25.16 14.63
N ASN A 22 -17.98 25.02 15.70
CA ASN A 22 -17.46 26.18 16.45
C ASN A 22 -15.93 26.28 16.55
N SER A 23 -15.17 25.58 15.72
CA SER A 23 -13.71 25.77 15.61
C SER A 23 -13.38 26.35 14.24
N ASN A 24 -12.54 27.39 14.20
CA ASN A 24 -11.90 27.83 12.95
C ASN A 24 -11.26 26.60 12.29
N PRO A 25 -11.59 26.29 11.02
CA PRO A 25 -11.15 25.05 10.37
C PRO A 25 -9.64 25.01 10.12
N ILE A 26 -8.96 26.16 10.23
CA ILE A 26 -7.53 26.29 10.05
C ILE A 26 -6.98 26.96 11.31
N THR A 27 -6.30 26.18 12.14
CA THR A 27 -5.55 26.67 13.29
C THR A 27 -4.07 26.63 12.94
N ILE A 28 -3.44 27.80 12.85
CA ILE A 28 -1.98 27.86 12.64
C ILE A 28 -1.30 27.30 13.89
N THR A 29 -0.46 26.28 13.70
CA THR A 29 0.26 25.61 14.78
C THR A 29 1.29 26.57 15.39
N LYS A 30 1.13 26.94 16.67
CA LYS A 30 2.05 27.84 17.39
C LYS A 30 3.27 27.08 17.90
N PHE A 31 4.21 26.77 17.02
CA PHE A 31 5.44 26.04 17.40
C PHE A 31 6.42 26.88 18.25
N TRP A 32 6.29 28.20 18.25
CA TRP A 32 7.20 29.13 18.91
C TRP A 32 7.06 29.22 20.44
N ASP A 33 5.92 28.80 21.00
CA ASP A 33 5.64 28.96 22.44
C ASP A 33 6.17 27.79 23.28
N GLN A 34 6.78 26.77 22.64
CA GLN A 34 7.07 25.49 23.28
C GLN A 34 8.50 25.38 23.83
N THR A 35 8.69 24.64 24.93
CA THR A 35 10.00 24.39 25.55
C THR A 35 10.95 23.60 24.63
N TRP A 36 12.25 23.79 24.82
CA TRP A 36 13.28 23.10 24.02
C TRP A 36 13.26 21.56 24.19
N GLU A 37 12.88 21.06 25.37
CA GLU A 37 12.75 19.63 25.66
C GLU A 37 11.67 18.97 24.79
N ALA A 38 10.53 19.64 24.62
CA ALA A 38 9.46 19.15 23.77
C ALA A 38 9.88 19.10 22.30
N HIS A 39 10.71 20.04 21.84
CA HIS A 39 11.26 19.97 20.47
C HIS A 39 12.15 18.72 20.27
N LEU A 40 12.93 18.33 21.26
CA LEU A 40 13.75 17.11 21.20
C LEU A 40 12.88 15.84 21.16
N ILE A 41 11.82 15.79 21.96
CA ILE A 41 10.87 14.67 21.93
C ILE A 41 10.19 14.61 20.56
N CYS A 42 9.71 15.73 20.03
CA CYS A 42 9.11 15.79 18.70
C CYS A 42 10.09 15.34 17.59
N LEU A 43 11.36 15.72 17.68
CA LEU A 43 12.39 15.27 16.75
C LEU A 43 12.57 13.75 16.82
N ALA A 44 12.64 13.19 18.03
CA ALA A 44 12.78 11.75 18.24
C ALA A 44 11.58 10.96 17.68
N LEU A 45 10.36 11.45 17.87
CA LEU A 45 9.13 10.86 17.33
C LEU A 45 9.01 11.07 15.80
N GLY A 46 9.57 12.16 15.29
CA GLY A 46 9.56 12.49 13.87
C GLY A 46 10.44 11.58 13.02
N ILE A 47 11.50 10.97 13.57
CA ILE A 47 12.40 10.07 12.84
C ILE A 47 11.68 8.78 12.38
N PRO A 48 11.02 7.99 13.26
CA PRO A 48 10.25 6.82 12.83
C PRO A 48 9.18 7.17 11.79
N LEU A 49 8.53 8.33 11.96
CA LEU A 49 7.48 8.79 11.07
C LEU A 49 8.02 9.20 9.69
N ALA A 50 9.20 9.84 9.63
CA ALA A 50 9.88 10.15 8.39
C ALA A 50 10.30 8.86 7.65
N ILE A 51 10.78 7.84 8.38
CA ILE A 51 11.09 6.52 7.82
C ILE A 51 9.83 5.88 7.25
N LEU A 52 8.69 5.94 7.94
CA LEU A 52 7.41 5.43 7.45
C LEU A 52 7.01 6.08 6.13
N PHE A 53 7.01 7.41 6.08
CA PHE A 53 6.64 8.16 4.87
C PHE A 53 7.59 7.86 3.70
N PHE A 54 8.89 7.76 3.98
CA PHE A 54 9.88 7.38 2.98
C PHE A 54 9.61 5.97 2.43
N MET A 55 9.36 5.01 3.31
CA MET A 55 9.09 3.62 2.96
C MET A 55 7.80 3.48 2.17
N ASP A 56 6.70 4.06 2.63
CA ASP A 56 5.41 3.99 1.96
C ASP A 56 5.49 4.60 0.55
N GLN A 57 6.11 5.78 0.42
CA GLN A 57 6.28 6.41 -0.88
C GLN A 57 7.16 5.57 -1.82
N LEU A 58 8.26 5.00 -1.31
CA LEU A 58 9.16 4.17 -2.12
C LEU A 58 8.49 2.88 -2.58
N ILE A 59 7.73 2.22 -1.70
CA ILE A 59 6.99 1.01 -2.06
C ILE A 59 5.94 1.34 -3.13
N VAL A 60 5.18 2.42 -2.96
CA VAL A 60 4.17 2.84 -3.93
C VAL A 60 4.81 3.16 -5.29
N THR A 61 5.87 3.98 -5.32
CA THR A 61 6.54 4.34 -6.56
C THR A 61 7.15 3.12 -7.24
N ASN A 62 7.86 2.24 -6.53
CA ASN A 62 8.43 1.02 -7.11
C ASN A 62 7.37 0.04 -7.63
N THR A 63 6.21 -0.05 -6.96
CA THR A 63 5.10 -0.91 -7.39
C THR A 63 4.48 -0.38 -8.69
N VAL A 64 4.33 0.94 -8.80
CA VAL A 64 3.81 1.60 -10.00
C VAL A 64 4.81 1.53 -11.15
N ASP A 65 6.08 1.80 -10.88
CA ASP A 65 7.20 1.83 -11.83
C ASP A 65 7.73 0.43 -12.22
N ASN A 66 7.02 -0.63 -11.81
CA ASN A 66 7.37 -1.99 -12.20
C ASN A 66 7.34 -2.13 -13.74
N THR A 67 8.35 -2.81 -14.29
CA THR A 67 8.49 -3.07 -15.73
C THR A 67 7.29 -3.79 -16.33
N GLN A 68 6.57 -4.59 -15.54
CA GLN A 68 5.32 -5.26 -15.94
C GLN A 68 4.21 -4.28 -16.35
N ASN A 69 4.22 -3.05 -15.81
CA ASN A 69 3.18 -2.06 -16.08
C ASN A 69 3.39 -1.29 -17.39
N ASN A 70 4.50 -1.53 -18.10
CA ASN A 70 4.80 -0.94 -19.41
C ASN A 70 4.56 0.58 -19.48
N LEU A 71 5.10 1.30 -18.48
CA LEU A 71 5.07 2.77 -18.43
C LEU A 71 5.97 3.38 -19.50
N LYS A 72 5.59 4.56 -20.01
CA LYS A 72 6.33 5.27 -21.05
C LYS A 72 7.27 6.32 -20.48
N LYS A 73 6.89 6.95 -19.37
CA LYS A 73 7.73 7.94 -18.69
C LYS A 73 8.64 7.26 -17.68
N GLY A 74 9.83 7.83 -17.48
CA GLY A 74 10.81 7.31 -16.52
C GLY A 74 10.39 7.57 -15.07
N ALA A 75 10.93 6.73 -14.18
CA ALA A 75 10.74 6.81 -12.73
C ALA A 75 11.34 8.10 -12.15
N ALA A 76 10.64 8.72 -11.20
CA ALA A 76 11.06 9.97 -10.55
C ALA A 76 10.87 9.94 -9.03
N ALA A 77 11.21 8.82 -8.38
CA ALA A 77 10.98 8.59 -6.94
C ALA A 77 11.49 9.72 -6.03
N ASN A 78 12.68 10.27 -6.31
CA ASN A 78 13.26 11.35 -5.49
C ASN A 78 12.45 12.66 -5.60
N TRP A 79 11.91 12.95 -6.78
CA TRP A 79 11.07 14.13 -6.99
C TRP A 79 9.73 13.98 -6.29
N ASP A 80 9.13 12.79 -6.35
CA ASP A 80 7.88 12.50 -5.65
C ASP A 80 8.03 12.68 -4.14
N LEU A 81 9.13 12.17 -3.57
CA LEU A 81 9.44 12.33 -2.15
C LEU A 81 9.61 13.81 -1.75
N LEU A 82 10.33 14.60 -2.57
CA LEU A 82 10.52 16.04 -2.31
C LEU A 82 9.18 16.79 -2.29
N ILE A 83 8.29 16.50 -3.25
CA ILE A 83 6.99 17.16 -3.35
C ILE A 83 6.11 16.79 -2.16
N VAL A 84 6.06 15.50 -1.78
CA VAL A 84 5.30 15.04 -0.61
C VAL A 84 5.84 15.69 0.68
N ALA A 85 7.16 15.78 0.85
CA ALA A 85 7.77 16.45 1.99
C ALA A 85 7.36 17.94 2.06
N PHE A 86 7.44 18.66 0.94
CA PHE A 86 7.02 20.06 0.88
C PHE A 86 5.54 20.24 1.22
N MET A 87 4.67 19.39 0.66
CA MET A 87 3.23 19.42 0.95
C MET A 87 2.94 19.17 2.43
N ASN A 88 3.63 18.21 3.06
CA ASN A 88 3.44 17.92 4.48
C ASN A 88 3.95 19.03 5.40
N ILE A 89 5.00 19.78 5.02
CA ILE A 89 5.42 20.98 5.76
C ILE A 89 4.28 22.01 5.77
N VAL A 90 3.67 22.27 4.61
CA VAL A 90 2.55 23.22 4.51
C VAL A 90 1.34 22.74 5.33
N LEU A 91 0.99 21.46 5.24
CA LEU A 91 -0.12 20.87 6.01
C LEU A 91 0.15 20.96 7.52
N SER A 92 1.38 20.71 7.96
CA SER A 92 1.79 20.80 9.38
C SER A 92 1.66 22.22 9.94
N VAL A 93 2.03 23.26 9.17
CA VAL A 93 1.85 24.66 9.56
C VAL A 93 0.37 25.04 9.68
N LEU A 94 -0.47 24.49 8.80
CA LEU A 94 -1.92 24.72 8.77
C LEU A 94 -2.69 23.85 9.79
N GLY A 95 -2.03 22.92 10.48
CA GLY A 95 -2.67 21.98 11.40
C GLY A 95 -3.55 20.93 10.72
N LEU A 96 -3.33 20.68 9.43
CA LEU A 96 -4.08 19.72 8.63
C LEU A 96 -3.42 18.33 8.66
N PRO A 97 -4.19 17.24 8.48
CA PRO A 97 -3.64 15.88 8.43
C PRO A 97 -2.65 15.74 7.27
N TRP A 98 -1.59 14.97 7.51
CA TRP A 98 -0.55 14.73 6.53
C TRP A 98 -1.01 13.77 5.43
N MET A 99 -0.39 13.88 4.26
CA MET A 99 -0.72 13.12 3.07
C MET A 99 0.46 12.21 2.69
N HIS A 100 0.17 10.96 2.36
CA HIS A 100 1.14 9.99 1.85
C HIS A 100 0.52 9.17 0.71
N GLY A 101 1.37 8.47 -0.05
CA GLY A 101 0.92 7.56 -1.10
C GLY A 101 0.14 6.37 -0.53
N ALA A 102 -1.03 6.08 -1.09
CA ALA A 102 -1.84 4.91 -0.72
C ALA A 102 -1.70 3.81 -1.78
N LEU A 103 -1.07 2.68 -1.42
CA LEU A 103 -0.74 1.59 -2.34
C LEU A 103 -1.95 1.01 -3.08
N PRO A 104 -3.06 0.62 -2.40
CA PRO A 104 -4.21 0.05 -3.12
C PRO A 104 -4.81 1.05 -4.11
N GLN A 105 -4.90 2.32 -3.74
CA GLN A 105 -5.48 3.36 -4.59
C GLN A 105 -4.59 3.66 -5.80
N ALA A 106 -3.27 3.79 -5.60
CA ALA A 106 -2.33 4.00 -6.69
C ALA A 106 -2.36 2.83 -7.68
N PHE A 107 -2.39 1.60 -7.18
CA PHE A 107 -2.46 0.39 -8.00
C PHE A 107 -3.79 0.29 -8.79
N LEU A 108 -4.93 0.60 -8.15
CA LEU A 108 -6.22 0.61 -8.84
C LEU A 108 -6.29 1.69 -9.92
N HIS A 109 -5.77 2.88 -9.63
CA HIS A 109 -5.70 3.95 -10.60
C HIS A 109 -4.87 3.55 -11.82
N LEU A 110 -3.74 2.89 -11.57
CA LEU A 110 -2.87 2.34 -12.61
C LEU A 110 -3.60 1.29 -13.45
N LYS A 111 -4.22 0.30 -12.80
CA LYS A 111 -4.95 -0.77 -13.48
C LYS A 111 -6.16 -0.25 -14.27
N ALA A 112 -6.81 0.81 -13.81
CA ALA A 112 -7.92 1.45 -14.53
C ALA A 112 -7.48 2.20 -15.80
N GLN A 113 -6.18 2.54 -15.92
CA GLN A 113 -5.59 3.18 -17.09
C GLN A 113 -4.85 2.21 -18.02
N ALA A 114 -4.71 0.95 -17.60
CA ALA A 114 -4.03 -0.09 -18.33
C ALA A 114 -4.93 -0.72 -19.38
N ASP A 115 -4.42 -0.85 -20.61
CA ASP A 115 -5.00 -1.69 -21.64
C ASP A 115 -4.45 -3.13 -21.42
N ILE A 116 -5.33 -4.05 -21.01
CA ILE A 116 -5.00 -5.44 -20.64
C ILE A 116 -5.36 -6.36 -21.82
N GLU A 117 -4.46 -7.27 -22.17
CA GLU A 117 -4.70 -8.36 -23.13
C GLU A 117 -4.54 -9.72 -22.44
N ASP A 118 -5.42 -10.66 -22.77
CA ASP A 118 -5.25 -12.06 -22.39
C ASP A 118 -4.24 -12.72 -23.33
N ARG A 119 -3.10 -13.16 -22.81
CA ARG A 119 -2.13 -13.96 -23.56
C ARG A 119 -1.98 -15.34 -22.94
N LEU A 120 -1.83 -16.33 -23.82
CA LEU A 120 -1.45 -17.68 -23.43
C LEU A 120 0.06 -17.70 -23.15
N VAL A 121 0.43 -17.67 -21.88
CA VAL A 121 1.81 -17.85 -21.42
C VAL A 121 1.88 -19.21 -20.73
N ASP A 122 2.75 -20.09 -21.22
CA ASP A 122 2.96 -21.44 -20.67
C ASP A 122 1.69 -22.29 -20.51
N GLY A 123 0.72 -22.13 -21.43
CA GLY A 123 -0.54 -22.89 -21.44
C GLY A 123 -1.62 -22.35 -20.49
N THR A 124 -1.34 -21.26 -19.76
CA THR A 124 -2.30 -20.53 -18.92
C THR A 124 -2.67 -19.19 -19.55
N LEU A 125 -3.96 -18.83 -19.51
CA LEU A 125 -4.41 -17.49 -19.90
C LEU A 125 -3.99 -16.51 -18.81
N GLN A 126 -3.03 -15.65 -19.11
CA GLN A 126 -2.55 -14.60 -18.21
C GLN A 126 -2.90 -13.22 -18.77
N GLN A 127 -3.37 -12.35 -17.88
CA GLN A 127 -3.67 -10.96 -18.19
C GLN A 127 -2.39 -10.15 -18.13
N ILE A 128 -1.90 -9.70 -19.27
CA ILE A 128 -0.72 -8.84 -19.35
C ILE A 128 -1.12 -7.40 -19.69
N VAL A 129 -0.45 -6.44 -19.05
CA VAL A 129 -0.62 -5.01 -19.35
C VAL A 129 0.21 -4.70 -20.60
N ILE A 130 -0.43 -4.36 -21.71
CA ILE A 130 0.27 -4.05 -22.97
C ILE A 130 0.83 -2.63 -22.92
N LYS A 131 -0.01 -1.72 -22.43
CA LYS A 131 0.22 -0.28 -22.49
C LYS A 131 -0.60 0.38 -21.40
N ASN A 132 0.04 1.30 -20.69
CA ASN A 132 -0.64 2.13 -19.73
C ASN A 132 -0.84 3.56 -20.24
N ARG A 133 -2.02 4.13 -19.98
CA ARG A 133 -2.39 5.51 -20.37
C ARG A 133 -2.17 6.48 -19.22
N GLU A 134 -0.95 7.00 -19.12
CA GLU A 134 -0.59 7.94 -18.05
C GLU A 134 -1.36 9.28 -18.17
N SER A 135 -2.37 9.49 -17.31
CA SER A 135 -3.19 10.70 -17.28
C SER A 135 -2.96 11.52 -16.02
N ARG A 136 -2.53 12.78 -16.19
CA ARG A 136 -2.47 13.78 -15.09
C ARG A 136 -3.84 14.39 -14.78
N LEU A 137 -4.70 14.45 -15.80
CA LEU A 137 -6.01 15.09 -15.73
C LEU A 137 -6.99 14.27 -14.88
N ALA A 138 -6.90 12.95 -14.91
CA ALA A 138 -7.78 12.07 -14.13
C ALA A 138 -7.66 12.35 -12.62
N THR A 139 -6.42 12.44 -12.10
CA THR A 139 -6.17 12.75 -10.69
C THR A 139 -6.59 14.17 -10.33
N LEU A 140 -6.33 15.15 -11.20
CA LEU A 140 -6.73 16.54 -10.97
C LEU A 140 -8.26 16.67 -10.91
N ILE A 141 -8.98 16.02 -11.83
CA ILE A 141 -10.44 16.02 -11.84
C ILE A 141 -10.97 15.33 -10.59
N ALA A 142 -10.43 14.18 -10.20
CA ALA A 142 -10.89 13.45 -9.02
C ALA A 142 -10.78 14.32 -7.74
N HIS A 143 -9.64 14.98 -7.52
CA HIS A 143 -9.45 15.87 -6.37
C HIS A 143 -10.30 17.14 -6.46
N THR A 144 -10.41 17.74 -7.64
CA THR A 144 -11.25 18.93 -7.84
C THR A 144 -12.73 18.62 -7.60
N LEU A 145 -13.19 17.42 -7.98
CA LEU A 145 -14.58 17.00 -7.83
C LEU A 145 -14.97 16.71 -6.37
N MET A 146 -14.00 16.42 -5.48
CA MET A 146 -14.30 16.23 -4.05
C MET A 146 -14.93 17.47 -3.41
N ILE A 147 -14.52 18.68 -3.80
CA ILE A 147 -15.04 19.94 -3.26
C ILE A 147 -16.55 20.11 -3.54
N PRO A 148 -17.04 20.09 -4.80
CA PRO A 148 -18.48 20.20 -5.06
C PRO A 148 -19.25 19.00 -4.52
N THR A 149 -18.67 17.80 -4.47
CA THR A 149 -19.33 16.64 -3.84
C THR A 149 -19.62 16.90 -2.36
N TYR A 150 -18.67 17.50 -1.62
CA TYR A 150 -18.86 17.87 -0.22
C TYR A 150 -20.02 18.87 -0.02
N PHE A 151 -20.13 19.90 -0.87
CA PHE A 151 -21.17 20.93 -0.71
C PHE A 151 -22.56 20.48 -1.20
N PHE A 152 -22.65 19.71 -2.28
CA PHE A 152 -23.93 19.44 -2.96
C PHE A 152 -24.42 18.00 -2.84
N LEU A 153 -23.53 17.01 -2.77
CA LEU A 153 -23.88 15.58 -2.85
C LEU A 153 -23.84 14.85 -1.51
N LEU A 154 -23.41 15.51 -0.42
CA LEU A 154 -23.39 14.96 0.93
C LEU A 154 -24.71 14.27 1.36
N PRO A 155 -25.92 14.85 1.17
CA PRO A 155 -27.16 14.21 1.61
C PRO A 155 -27.47 12.92 0.81
N PHE A 156 -27.01 12.84 -0.44
CA PHE A 156 -27.19 11.64 -1.26
C PHE A 156 -26.17 10.55 -0.94
N LEU A 157 -24.95 10.92 -0.53
CA LEU A 157 -23.93 9.95 -0.12
C LEU A 157 -24.32 9.17 1.14
N GLN A 158 -25.10 9.78 2.05
CA GLN A 158 -25.59 9.11 3.27
C GLN A 158 -26.56 7.95 2.98
N LEU A 159 -27.09 7.86 1.76
CA LEU A 159 -27.94 6.75 1.32
C LEU A 159 -27.14 5.47 1.06
N ILE A 160 -25.82 5.57 0.85
CA ILE A 160 -24.96 4.42 0.60
C ILE A 160 -24.69 3.72 1.94
N PRO A 161 -25.07 2.43 2.10
CA PRO A 161 -24.79 1.69 3.33
C PRO A 161 -23.28 1.47 3.54
N THR A 162 -22.83 1.56 4.79
CA THR A 162 -21.43 1.27 5.18
C THR A 162 -21.01 -0.15 4.82
N ALA A 163 -21.95 -1.10 4.83
CA ALA A 163 -21.75 -2.48 4.38
C ALA A 163 -21.20 -2.60 2.94
N VAL A 164 -21.60 -1.70 2.04
CA VAL A 164 -21.10 -1.70 0.65
C VAL A 164 -19.62 -1.37 0.61
N PHE A 165 -19.16 -0.43 1.45
CA PHE A 165 -17.74 -0.08 1.55
C PHE A 165 -16.93 -1.22 2.17
N HIS A 166 -17.45 -1.93 3.18
CA HIS A 166 -16.77 -3.12 3.71
C HIS A 166 -16.62 -4.21 2.65
N GLY A 167 -17.66 -4.46 1.83
CA GLY A 167 -17.57 -5.40 0.71
C GLY A 167 -16.55 -4.96 -0.34
N LEU A 168 -16.50 -3.67 -0.67
CA LEU A 168 -15.50 -3.10 -1.56
C LEU A 168 -14.08 -3.29 -0.99
N PHE A 169 -13.85 -2.97 0.28
CA PHE A 169 -12.54 -3.14 0.93
C PHE A 169 -12.11 -4.61 0.97
N LEU A 170 -13.03 -5.55 1.23
CA LEU A 170 -12.75 -6.99 1.16
C LEU A 170 -12.33 -7.41 -0.26
N TYR A 171 -13.05 -6.95 -1.27
CA TYR A 171 -12.71 -7.20 -2.67
C TYR A 171 -11.33 -6.63 -3.03
N LEU A 172 -11.03 -5.41 -2.57
CA LEU A 172 -9.72 -4.77 -2.75
C LEU A 172 -8.60 -5.54 -2.06
N ALA A 173 -8.83 -6.03 -0.84
CA ALA A 173 -7.88 -6.87 -0.14
C ALA A 173 -7.61 -8.17 -0.91
N PHE A 174 -8.66 -8.87 -1.36
CA PHE A 174 -8.51 -10.12 -2.10
C PHE A 174 -7.80 -9.93 -3.45
N THR A 175 -8.21 -8.93 -4.23
CA THR A 175 -7.58 -8.67 -5.53
C THR A 175 -6.12 -8.22 -5.40
N SER A 176 -5.72 -7.61 -4.27
CA SER A 176 -4.33 -7.24 -4.01
C SER A 176 -3.42 -8.43 -3.65
N MET A 177 -4.00 -9.55 -3.20
CA MET A 177 -3.24 -10.77 -2.94
C MET A 177 -2.96 -11.58 -4.22
N ILE A 178 -3.78 -11.41 -5.26
CA ILE A 178 -3.63 -12.10 -6.54
C ILE A 178 -2.45 -11.47 -7.29
N GLY A 179 -1.49 -12.30 -7.70
CA GLY A 179 -0.23 -11.84 -8.33
C GLY A 179 0.84 -11.40 -7.34
N ASN A 180 0.64 -11.63 -6.03
CA ASN A 180 1.70 -11.46 -5.04
C ASN A 180 2.53 -12.74 -4.94
N GLU A 181 3.82 -12.64 -5.29
CA GLU A 181 4.81 -13.73 -5.22
C GLU A 181 4.87 -14.41 -3.84
N LEU A 182 4.72 -13.66 -2.74
CA LEU A 182 4.69 -14.25 -1.40
C LEU A 182 3.47 -15.17 -1.23
N CYS A 183 2.29 -14.71 -1.67
CA CYS A 183 1.05 -15.49 -1.57
C CYS A 183 1.10 -16.73 -2.47
N GLU A 184 1.60 -16.60 -3.70
CA GLU A 184 1.76 -17.72 -4.62
C GLU A 184 2.72 -18.77 -4.06
N ARG A 185 3.88 -18.35 -3.54
CA ARG A 185 4.84 -19.27 -2.94
C ARG A 185 4.38 -19.83 -1.59
N ALA A 186 3.58 -19.09 -0.82
CA ALA A 186 2.93 -19.61 0.38
C ALA A 186 1.91 -20.71 0.03
N LEU A 187 1.17 -20.57 -1.08
CA LEU A 187 0.26 -21.62 -1.58
C LEU A 187 1.04 -22.89 -1.97
N LEU A 188 2.26 -22.76 -2.50
CA LEU A 188 3.12 -23.91 -2.82
C LEU A 188 3.49 -24.76 -1.61
N LEU A 189 3.50 -24.19 -0.38
CA LEU A 189 3.72 -24.98 0.85
C LEU A 189 2.61 -26.01 1.10
N PHE A 190 1.38 -25.71 0.67
CA PHE A 190 0.22 -26.58 0.84
C PHE A 190 -0.11 -27.41 -0.40
N THR A 191 0.57 -27.14 -1.52
CA THR A 191 0.30 -27.80 -2.81
C THR A 191 1.11 -29.09 -2.94
N GLU A 192 0.52 -30.16 -3.48
CA GLU A 192 1.25 -31.40 -3.76
C GLU A 192 2.27 -31.20 -4.90
N GLN A 193 3.45 -31.79 -4.78
CA GLN A 193 4.58 -31.61 -5.70
C GLN A 193 4.24 -31.92 -7.17
N ARG A 194 3.28 -32.81 -7.42
CA ARG A 194 2.85 -33.21 -8.77
C ARG A 194 2.04 -32.13 -9.48
N SER A 195 1.44 -31.22 -8.72
CA SER A 195 0.55 -30.17 -9.23
C SER A 195 1.25 -28.81 -9.34
N TYR A 196 2.58 -28.77 -9.22
CA TYR A 196 3.31 -27.51 -9.30
C TYR A 196 3.17 -26.91 -10.70
N PRO A 197 2.75 -25.64 -10.81
CA PRO A 197 2.71 -24.97 -12.10
C PRO A 197 4.13 -24.89 -12.66
N PRO A 198 4.30 -24.92 -13.99
CA PRO A 198 5.61 -24.89 -14.64
C PRO A 198 6.26 -23.50 -14.61
N LEU A 199 6.43 -22.92 -13.41
CA LEU A 199 7.06 -21.62 -13.21
C LEU A 199 8.59 -21.69 -13.41
N HIS A 200 9.20 -20.59 -13.85
CA HIS A 200 10.62 -20.52 -14.21
C HIS A 200 11.56 -20.79 -13.01
N TYR A 201 11.23 -20.29 -11.82
CA TYR A 201 12.04 -20.44 -10.62
C TYR A 201 12.03 -21.87 -10.05
N ILE A 202 10.90 -22.59 -10.18
CA ILE A 202 10.75 -23.98 -9.72
C ILE A 202 11.72 -24.92 -10.46
N ARG A 203 12.10 -24.58 -11.69
CA ARG A 203 13.06 -25.36 -12.50
C ARG A 203 14.53 -25.11 -12.12
N ARG A 204 14.84 -23.96 -11.51
CA ARG A 204 16.23 -23.52 -11.24
C ARG A 204 16.66 -23.73 -9.79
N VAL A 205 15.72 -23.70 -8.84
CA VAL A 205 16.01 -23.71 -7.39
C VAL A 205 15.48 -24.99 -6.74
N PRO A 206 16.26 -25.66 -5.88
CA PRO A 206 15.76 -26.83 -5.15
C PRO A 206 14.59 -26.45 -4.22
N GLN A 207 13.54 -27.28 -4.22
CA GLN A 207 12.29 -27.02 -3.49
C GLN A 207 12.48 -26.72 -1.99
N LYS A 208 13.43 -27.42 -1.33
CA LYS A 208 13.75 -27.18 0.09
C LYS A 208 14.16 -25.74 0.36
N THR A 209 14.89 -25.13 -0.58
CA THR A 209 15.32 -23.73 -0.48
C THR A 209 14.15 -22.78 -0.68
N VAL A 210 13.25 -23.09 -1.63
CA VAL A 210 12.02 -22.30 -1.85
C VAL A 210 11.15 -22.30 -0.59
N HIS A 211 10.91 -23.46 0.01
CA HIS A 211 10.11 -23.55 1.24
C HIS A 211 10.80 -22.92 2.46
N ALA A 212 12.13 -23.08 2.59
CA ALA A 212 12.86 -22.42 3.67
C ALA A 212 12.76 -20.89 3.56
N PHE A 213 12.88 -20.36 2.34
CA PHE A 213 12.75 -18.94 2.06
C PHE A 213 11.35 -18.42 2.37
N THR A 214 10.30 -19.10 1.90
CA THR A 214 8.92 -18.68 2.17
C THR A 214 8.56 -18.73 3.65
N ILE A 215 9.08 -19.71 4.40
CA ILE A 215 8.89 -19.76 5.86
C ILE A 215 9.52 -18.54 6.52
N VAL A 216 10.71 -18.11 6.10
CA VAL A 216 11.36 -16.90 6.63
C VAL A 216 10.50 -15.65 6.34
N GLU A 217 9.97 -15.51 5.13
CA GLU A 217 9.08 -14.39 4.78
C GLU A 217 7.76 -14.41 5.57
N ILE A 218 7.15 -15.58 5.76
CA ILE A 218 5.95 -15.73 6.59
C ILE A 218 6.23 -15.34 8.04
N ILE A 219 7.40 -15.71 8.58
CA ILE A 219 7.82 -15.29 9.93
C ILE A 219 7.98 -13.76 10.00
N GLN A 220 8.62 -13.14 9.00
CA GLN A 220 8.76 -11.68 8.94
C GLN A 220 7.41 -10.98 8.87
N LEU A 221 6.49 -11.48 8.03
CA LEU A 221 5.12 -10.97 7.95
C LEU A 221 4.38 -11.14 9.28
N ALA A 222 4.52 -12.29 9.95
CA ALA A 222 3.88 -12.53 11.25
C ALA A 222 4.39 -11.58 12.34
N ILE A 223 5.70 -11.30 12.37
CA ILE A 223 6.30 -10.29 13.26
C ILE A 223 5.70 -8.92 12.98
N LEU A 224 5.59 -8.55 11.70
CA LEU A 224 5.04 -7.26 11.28
C LEU A 224 3.56 -7.12 11.67
N CYS A 225 2.76 -8.17 11.45
CA CYS A 225 1.35 -8.21 11.85
C CYS A 225 1.21 -8.14 13.38
N PHE A 226 2.04 -8.83 14.15
CA PHE A 226 2.00 -8.78 15.61
C PHE A 226 2.26 -7.37 16.14
N VAL A 227 3.23 -6.65 15.56
CA VAL A 227 3.53 -5.26 15.91
C VAL A 227 2.41 -4.32 15.45
N GLY A 228 1.90 -4.48 14.23
CA GLY A 228 0.87 -3.61 13.65
C GLY A 228 -0.51 -3.77 14.29
N PHE A 229 -0.88 -4.96 14.75
CA PHE A 229 -2.14 -5.19 15.48
C PHE A 229 -2.02 -5.00 17.00
N SER A 230 -0.86 -4.55 17.48
CA SER A 230 -0.65 -4.31 18.90
C SER A 230 -1.51 -3.15 19.41
N PRO A 231 -2.21 -3.27 20.54
CA PRO A 231 -3.05 -2.21 21.09
C PRO A 231 -2.24 -1.05 21.71
N TRP A 232 -0.91 -1.15 21.76
CA TRP A 232 -0.04 -0.19 22.42
C TRP A 232 0.50 0.82 21.39
N PRO A 233 0.18 2.13 21.49
CA PRO A 233 0.62 3.13 20.51
C PRO A 233 2.15 3.24 20.37
N VAL A 234 2.87 2.94 21.44
CA VAL A 234 4.34 2.94 21.46
C VAL A 234 4.91 1.83 20.57
N VAL A 235 4.25 0.67 20.51
CA VAL A 235 4.68 -0.47 19.69
C VAL A 235 4.39 -0.20 18.22
N GLU A 236 3.25 0.41 17.91
CA GLU A 236 2.89 0.84 16.57
C GLU A 236 3.90 1.86 16.01
N MET A 237 4.42 2.76 16.84
CA MET A 237 5.45 3.72 16.42
C MET A 237 6.78 3.07 16.00
N ILE A 238 7.08 1.85 16.48
CA ILE A 238 8.30 1.11 16.13
C ILE A 238 8.13 0.33 14.81
N PHE A 239 6.88 0.11 14.36
CA PHE A 239 6.56 -0.60 13.11
C PHE A 239 7.44 -0.17 11.91
N PRO A 240 7.60 1.13 11.59
CA PRO A 240 8.36 1.55 10.42
C PRO A 240 9.85 1.21 10.52
N ILE A 241 10.39 1.23 11.74
CA ILE A 241 11.79 0.89 12.01
C ILE A 241 12.03 -0.59 11.75
N ILE A 242 11.09 -1.45 12.17
CA ILE A 242 11.18 -2.91 11.93
C ILE A 242 11.11 -3.20 10.43
N THR A 243 10.17 -2.59 9.71
CA THR A 243 10.06 -2.74 8.25
C THR A 243 11.33 -2.28 7.55
N PHE A 244 11.88 -1.13 7.97
CA PHE A 244 13.15 -0.64 7.44
C PHE A 244 14.31 -1.61 7.72
N LEU A 245 14.35 -2.24 8.90
CA LEU A 245 15.37 -3.23 9.28
C LEU A 245 15.28 -4.54 8.48
N PHE A 246 14.12 -4.89 7.93
CA PHE A 246 13.99 -6.05 7.04
C PHE A 246 14.71 -5.88 5.71
N ILE A 247 14.93 -4.64 5.22
CA ILE A 247 15.71 -4.39 4.00
C ILE A 247 17.18 -4.82 4.16
N PRO A 248 17.96 -4.33 5.15
CA PRO A 248 19.34 -4.78 5.34
C PRO A 248 19.42 -6.23 5.81
N PHE A 249 18.42 -6.73 6.55
CA PHE A 249 18.32 -8.15 6.87
C PHE A 249 18.33 -9.00 5.59
N ARG A 250 17.54 -8.60 4.58
CA ARG A 250 17.53 -9.27 3.28
C ARG A 250 18.87 -9.14 2.57
N SER A 251 19.46 -7.95 2.49
CA SER A 251 20.68 -7.75 1.70
C SER A 251 21.95 -8.33 2.32
N ILE A 252 22.00 -8.53 3.64
CA ILE A 252 23.19 -9.00 4.34
C ILE A 252 23.05 -10.44 4.84
N LEU A 253 21.90 -10.80 5.43
CA LEU A 253 21.76 -12.09 6.10
C LEU A 253 21.31 -13.21 5.15
N LEU A 254 20.38 -12.94 4.23
CA LEU A 254 19.93 -13.96 3.27
C LEU A 254 21.05 -14.50 2.36
N PRO A 255 21.95 -13.69 1.77
CA PRO A 255 23.06 -14.22 0.96
C PRO A 255 24.09 -15.00 1.78
N TYR A 256 24.11 -14.87 3.10
CA TYR A 256 24.94 -15.71 3.97
C TYR A 256 24.32 -17.11 4.18
N ILE A 257 22.97 -17.20 4.21
CA ILE A 257 22.24 -18.44 4.47
C ILE A 257 21.97 -19.22 3.17
N PHE A 258 21.75 -18.51 2.06
CA PHE A 258 21.36 -19.09 0.78
C PHE A 258 22.34 -18.70 -0.33
N ASN A 259 22.51 -19.60 -1.30
CA ASN A 259 23.36 -19.36 -2.46
C ASN A 259 22.79 -18.21 -3.31
N GLU A 260 23.64 -17.23 -3.68
CA GLU A 260 23.21 -16.00 -4.38
C GLU A 260 22.43 -16.30 -5.67
N ARG A 261 22.84 -17.34 -6.42
CA ARG A 261 22.15 -17.77 -7.65
C ARG A 261 20.71 -18.25 -7.40
N HIS A 262 20.43 -18.79 -6.22
CA HIS A 262 19.07 -19.21 -5.86
C HIS A 262 18.22 -18.02 -5.44
N LEU A 263 18.81 -17.04 -4.75
CA LEU A 263 18.13 -15.80 -4.38
C LEU A 263 17.79 -14.97 -5.63
N GLU A 264 18.75 -14.81 -6.55
CA GLU A 264 18.50 -14.14 -7.83
C GLU A 264 17.39 -14.80 -8.64
N ALA A 265 17.31 -16.14 -8.65
CA ALA A 265 16.23 -16.85 -9.34
C ALA A 265 14.86 -16.77 -8.62
N LEU A 266 14.85 -16.51 -7.32
CA LEU A 266 13.64 -16.30 -6.52
C LEU A 266 13.15 -14.84 -6.58
N ASP A 267 14.06 -13.90 -6.81
CA ASP A 267 13.79 -12.45 -6.89
C ASP A 267 13.72 -11.93 -8.32
N SER A 268 14.18 -12.70 -9.31
CA SER A 268 14.13 -12.27 -10.71
C SER A 268 12.69 -12.04 -11.12
N ILE A 269 12.37 -10.75 -11.27
CA ILE A 269 11.07 -10.24 -11.69
C ILE A 269 10.71 -10.86 -13.04
N HIS A 270 9.49 -11.40 -13.14
CA HIS A 270 8.87 -11.83 -14.41
C HIS A 270 8.50 -10.62 -15.26
#